data_AF-A0A925IAV5-F1
#
_entry.id   AF-A0A925IAV5-F1
#
_cell.length_a   1.000
_cell.length_b   1.000
_cell.length_c   1.000
_cell.angle_alpha   90.00
_cell.angle_beta   90.00
_cell.angle_gamma   90.00
#
_symmetry.space_group_name_H-M   'P 1'
#
loop_
_entity.id
_entity.type
_entity.pdbx_description
1 polymer ?
#
loop_
_entity_poly.entity_id
_entity_poly.type
_entity_poly.pdbx_seq_one_letter_code
_entity_poly.pdbx_strand_id
1 'polypeptide(L)'
;MTPEKNVSAGTRLGSMILDHFFMTMICMLFFIPIMIEGFAGAFTISHEQKDIDGGFSGPLFYIGLFGFALYFCKDCINGRSIAKRIIKLQVVDNKTGQVASPLKCFIRNIFCIIWPVEVIVT
;
A
#
# COMPACT_ATOMS: atom_id res chain seq x y z
N MET A 1 5.61 28.05 7.04
CA MET A 1 4.45 27.35 7.60
C MET A 1 3.30 27.48 6.61
N THR A 2 2.86 26.39 5.97
CA THR A 2 1.63 26.41 5.17
C THR A 2 0.44 26.47 6.12
N PRO A 3 -0.59 27.29 5.84
CA PRO A 3 -1.75 27.43 6.72
C PRO A 3 -2.44 26.07 6.93
N GLU A 4 -2.91 25.83 8.15
CA GLU A 4 -3.71 24.65 8.50
C GLU A 4 -5.00 24.68 7.68
N LYS A 5 -5.01 23.92 6.59
CA LYS A 5 -6.21 23.74 5.78
C LYS A 5 -6.99 22.59 6.40
N ASN A 6 -8.09 22.90 7.08
CA ASN A 6 -9.05 21.89 7.52
C ASN A 6 -9.53 21.13 6.28
N VAL A 7 -9.08 19.87 6.16
CA VAL A 7 -9.39 19.02 5.02
C VAL A 7 -10.72 18.33 5.28
N SER A 8 -11.68 18.49 4.36
CA SER A 8 -12.96 17.78 4.43
C SER A 8 -12.75 16.26 4.47
N ALA A 9 -13.61 15.55 5.21
CA ALA A 9 -13.59 14.10 5.32
C ALA A 9 -13.57 13.42 3.94
N GLY A 10 -14.31 13.94 2.96
CA GLY A 10 -14.33 13.42 1.60
C GLY A 10 -12.99 13.55 0.86
N THR A 11 -12.24 14.64 1.06
CA THR A 11 -10.91 14.80 0.48
C THR A 11 -9.88 13.89 1.16
N ARG A 12 -10.02 13.64 2.46
CA ARG A 12 -9.20 12.64 3.18
C ARG A 12 -9.45 11.24 2.62
N LEU A 13 -10.71 10.85 2.50
CA LEU A 13 -11.15 9.57 1.92
C LEU A 13 -10.63 9.39 0.49
N GLY A 14 -10.86 10.38 -0.38
CA GLY A 14 -10.40 10.34 -1.77
C GLY A 14 -8.87 10.17 -1.86
N SER A 15 -8.11 10.82 -0.98
CA SER A 15 -6.66 10.65 -0.94
C SER A 15 -6.22 9.23 -0.54
N MET A 16 -6.94 8.58 0.39
CA MET A 16 -6.67 7.21 0.81
C MET A 16 -7.03 6.19 -0.28
N ILE A 17 -8.18 6.35 -0.94
CA ILE A 17 -8.60 5.47 -2.05
C ILE A 17 -7.63 5.59 -3.21
N LEU A 18 -7.26 6.81 -3.59
CA LEU A 18 -6.33 7.05 -4.68
C LEU A 18 -4.94 6.46 -4.36
N ASP A 19 -4.49 6.57 -3.12
CA ASP A 19 -3.27 5.90 -2.66
C ASP A 19 -3.36 4.38 -2.75
N HIS A 20 -4.49 3.80 -2.34
CA HIS A 20 -4.69 2.36 -2.44
C HIS A 20 -4.65 1.89 -3.91
N PHE A 21 -5.31 2.63 -4.81
CA PHE A 21 -5.29 2.35 -6.24
C PHE A 21 -3.88 2.40 -6.83
N PHE A 22 -3.12 3.48 -6.62
CA PHE A 22 -1.76 3.56 -7.16
C PHE A 22 -0.83 2.49 -6.57
N MET A 23 -0.93 2.23 -5.27
CA MET A 23 -0.03 1.29 -4.61
C MET A 23 -0.37 -0.16 -4.92
N THR A 24 -1.64 -0.51 -5.14
CA THR A 24 -2.03 -1.84 -5.65
C THR A 24 -1.51 -2.07 -7.06
N MET A 25 -1.57 -1.06 -7.94
CA MET A 25 -0.97 -1.15 -9.28
C MET A 25 0.55 -1.38 -9.23
N ILE A 26 1.26 -0.66 -8.36
CA ILE A 26 2.70 -0.86 -8.18
C ILE A 26 2.98 -2.26 -7.61
N CYS A 27 2.23 -2.72 -6.61
CA CYS A 27 2.40 -4.06 -6.05
C CYS A 27 2.17 -5.14 -7.09
N MET A 28 1.15 -5.01 -7.94
CA MET A 28 0.85 -5.98 -8.99
C MET A 28 2.05 -6.23 -9.90
N LEU A 29 2.87 -5.22 -10.21
CA LEU A 29 4.10 -5.39 -11.00
C LEU A 29 5.09 -6.38 -10.37
N PHE A 30 5.21 -6.38 -9.04
CA PHE A 30 6.07 -7.30 -8.31
C PHE A 30 5.49 -8.72 -8.21
N PHE A 31 4.16 -8.85 -8.33
CA PHE A 31 3.47 -10.15 -8.30
C PHE A 31 3.35 -10.82 -9.68
N ILE A 32 3.65 -10.11 -10.78
CA ILE A 32 3.62 -10.66 -12.15
C ILE A 32 4.38 -12.00 -12.27
N PRO A 33 5.62 -12.16 -11.76
CA PRO A 33 6.37 -13.41 -11.92
C PRO A 33 5.64 -14.61 -11.28
N ILE A 34 5.09 -14.42 -10.09
CA ILE A 34 4.30 -15.45 -9.38
C ILE A 34 3.05 -15.80 -10.18
N MET A 35 2.39 -14.79 -10.76
CA MET A 35 1.22 -14.99 -11.60
C MET A 35 1.55 -15.80 -12.87
N ILE A 36 2.65 -15.49 -13.55
CA ILE A 36 3.08 -16.20 -14.76
C ILE A 36 3.35 -17.67 -14.45
N GLU A 37 4.06 -17.97 -13.36
CA GLU A 37 4.34 -19.34 -12.96
C GLU A 37 3.04 -20.11 -12.62
N GLY A 38 2.13 -19.48 -11.89
CA GLY A 38 0.82 -20.04 -11.57
C GLY A 38 -0.01 -20.35 -12.82
N PHE A 39 -0.10 -19.40 -13.76
CA PHE A 39 -0.82 -19.59 -15.02
C PHE A 39 -0.15 -20.63 -15.93
N ALA A 40 1.18 -20.58 -16.10
CA ALA A 40 1.90 -21.56 -16.91
C ALA A 40 1.71 -22.99 -16.38
N GLY A 41 1.73 -23.16 -15.06
CA GLY A 41 1.45 -24.45 -14.41
C GLY A 41 0.02 -24.95 -14.57
N ALA A 42 -0.97 -24.06 -14.74
CA ALA A 42 -2.35 -24.45 -14.99
C ALA A 42 -2.54 -25.06 -16.39
N PHE A 43 -1.66 -24.76 -17.34
CA PHE A 43 -1.71 -25.32 -18.70
C PHE A 43 -0.91 -26.62 -18.87
N THR A 44 -0.14 -27.05 -17.87
CA THR A 44 0.52 -28.35 -17.88
C THR A 44 -0.43 -29.41 -17.34
N ILE A 45 -0.94 -30.28 -18.22
CA ILE A 45 -1.81 -31.40 -17.84
C ILE A 45 -0.92 -32.50 -17.23
N SER A 46 -0.62 -32.38 -15.94
CA SER A 46 -0.09 -33.45 -15.11
C SER A 46 -1.21 -34.00 -14.24
N HIS A 47 -1.42 -35.31 -14.24
CA HIS A 47 -2.39 -35.96 -13.34
C HIS A 47 -1.92 -36.01 -11.87
N GLU A 48 -0.75 -35.45 -11.56
CA GLU A 48 -0.31 -35.19 -10.19
C GLU A 48 -0.90 -33.88 -9.69
N GLN A 49 -1.40 -33.91 -8.45
CA GLN A 49 -1.83 -32.72 -7.74
C GLN A 49 -0.61 -31.84 -7.50
N LYS A 50 -0.60 -30.66 -8.13
CA LYS A 50 0.44 -29.66 -7.89
C LYS A 50 0.31 -29.17 -6.45
N ASP A 51 1.30 -29.49 -5.61
CA ASP A 51 1.38 -28.97 -4.25
C ASP A 51 1.37 -27.43 -4.28
N ILE A 52 0.71 -26.83 -3.29
CA ILE A 52 0.51 -25.36 -3.16
C ILE A 52 1.84 -24.60 -2.92
N ASP A 53 2.97 -25.31 -2.89
CA ASP A 53 4.30 -24.76 -2.61
C ASP A 53 4.80 -23.74 -3.64
N GLY A 54 4.37 -23.81 -4.90
CA GLY A 54 4.92 -22.93 -5.95
C GLY A 54 4.70 -21.42 -5.75
N GLY A 55 3.69 -21.01 -4.98
CA GLY A 55 3.32 -19.58 -4.86
C GLY A 55 3.80 -18.87 -3.60
N PHE A 56 3.84 -19.57 -2.45
CA PHE A 56 4.03 -18.95 -1.13
C PHE A 56 5.34 -19.34 -0.42
N SER A 57 6.05 -20.38 -0.86
CA SER A 57 7.29 -20.85 -0.22
C SER A 57 8.55 -20.62 -1.06
N GLY A 58 8.41 -20.16 -2.31
CA GLY A 58 9.53 -19.96 -3.25
C GLY A 58 10.24 -18.60 -3.19
N PRO A 59 11.42 -18.46 -3.83
CA PRO A 59 12.17 -17.20 -3.92
C PRO A 59 11.36 -16.01 -4.47
N LEU A 60 10.42 -16.29 -5.38
CA LEU A 60 9.56 -15.27 -5.98
C LEU A 60 8.60 -14.63 -4.96
N PHE A 61 8.22 -15.35 -3.91
CA PHE A 61 7.40 -14.80 -2.83
C PHE A 61 8.08 -13.63 -2.12
N TYR A 62 9.41 -13.67 -1.96
CA TYR A 62 10.18 -12.56 -1.38
C TYR A 62 10.10 -11.28 -2.24
N ILE A 63 9.98 -11.41 -3.56
CA ILE A 63 9.79 -10.28 -4.48
C ILE A 63 8.41 -9.66 -4.25
N GLY A 64 7.37 -10.49 -4.11
CA GLY A 64 6.02 -10.02 -3.76
C GLY A 64 5.97 -9.33 -2.39
N LEU A 65 6.65 -9.90 -1.38
CA LEU A 65 6.81 -9.29 -0.06
C LEU A 65 7.51 -7.92 -0.13
N PHE A 66 8.48 -7.74 -1.01
CA PHE A 66 9.11 -6.45 -1.23
C PHE A 66 8.11 -5.41 -1.75
N GLY A 67 7.21 -5.80 -2.66
CA GLY A 67 6.09 -4.96 -3.09
C GLY A 67 5.20 -4.51 -1.92
N PHE A 68 4.86 -5.43 -1.02
CA PHE A 68 4.12 -5.10 0.21
C PHE A 68 4.90 -4.18 1.16
N ALA A 69 6.20 -4.38 1.31
CA ALA A 69 7.04 -3.49 2.12
C ALA A 69 6.99 -2.04 1.57
N LEU A 70 7.06 -1.87 0.25
CA LEU A 70 6.89 -0.55 -0.39
C LEU A 70 5.49 0.03 -0.15
N TYR A 71 4.45 -0.80 -0.20
CA TYR A 71 3.07 -0.40 0.09
C TYR A 71 2.95 0.21 1.50
N PHE A 72 3.47 -0.47 2.52
CA PHE A 72 3.42 0.01 3.90
C PHE A 72 4.35 1.22 4.13
N CYS A 73 5.43 1.35 3.37
CA CYS A 73 6.35 2.48 3.48
C CYS A 73 6.00 3.69 2.60
N LYS A 74 4.84 3.68 1.92
CA LYS A 74 4.46 4.71 0.93
C LYS A 74 4.50 6.16 1.43
N ASP A 75 4.27 6.38 2.73
CA ASP A 75 4.21 7.72 3.34
C ASP A 75 5.47 8.08 4.14
N CYS A 76 6.49 7.22 4.16
CA CYS A 76 7.72 7.46 4.92
C CYS A 76 8.56 8.62 4.35
N ILE A 77 8.39 8.93 3.05
CA ILE A 77 9.11 10.02 2.40
C ILE A 77 8.33 11.32 2.58
N ASN A 78 8.81 12.19 3.48
CA ASN A 78 8.24 13.52 3.77
C ASN A 78 6.76 13.52 4.21
N GLY A 79 6.25 12.40 4.74
CA GLY A 79 4.84 12.29 5.12
C GLY A 79 3.90 12.40 3.92
N ARG A 80 4.36 12.01 2.72
CA ARG A 80 3.58 12.12 1.48
C ARG A 80 3.80 10.93 0.55
N SER A 81 2.76 10.13 0.38
CA SER A 81 2.60 9.17 -0.71
C SER A 81 2.39 9.85 -2.08
N ILE A 82 2.42 9.03 -3.14
CA ILE A 82 2.24 9.47 -4.52
C ILE A 82 0.91 10.22 -4.71
N ALA A 83 -0.22 9.69 -4.22
CA ALA A 83 -1.51 10.36 -4.37
C ALA A 83 -1.55 11.68 -3.58
N LYS A 84 -0.99 11.70 -2.37
CA LYS A 84 -0.92 12.92 -1.55
C LYS A 84 -0.05 14.00 -2.18
N ARG A 85 0.99 13.64 -2.95
CA ARG A 85 1.75 14.61 -3.75
C ARG A 85 0.89 15.24 -4.86
N ILE A 86 0.07 14.45 -5.54
CA ILE A 86 -0.83 14.92 -6.60
C ILE A 86 -1.88 15.88 -6.01
N ILE A 87 -2.49 15.50 -4.88
CA ILE A 87 -3.55 16.30 -4.21
C ILE A 87 -2.95 17.43 -3.35
N LYS A 88 -1.61 17.57 -3.30
CA LYS A 88 -0.87 18.54 -2.47
C LYS A 88 -1.21 18.47 -0.98
N LEU A 89 -1.50 17.26 -0.49
CA LEU A 89 -1.73 16.96 0.92
C LEU A 89 -0.46 16.50 1.61
N GLN A 90 -0.40 16.68 2.93
CA GLN A 90 0.70 16.24 3.76
C GLN A 90 0.22 15.70 5.09
N VAL A 91 0.90 14.65 5.54
CA VAL A 91 0.67 14.07 6.85
C VAL A 91 1.48 14.86 7.85
N VAL A 92 0.78 15.50 8.78
CA VAL A 92 1.35 16.31 9.84
C VAL A 92 1.03 15.68 11.19
N ASP A 93 1.92 15.91 12.14
CA ASP A 93 1.71 15.52 13.53
C ASP A 93 0.80 16.55 14.22
N ASN A 94 -0.29 16.07 14.83
CA ASN A 94 -1.26 16.94 15.52
C ASN A 94 -0.65 17.69 16.72
N LYS A 95 0.42 17.18 17.33
CA LYS A 95 1.06 17.83 18.49
C LYS A 95 2.04 18.94 18.12
N THR A 96 2.74 18.78 17.00
CA THR A 96 3.84 19.68 16.61
C THR A 96 3.52 20.52 15.37
N GLY A 97 2.49 20.17 14.61
CA GLY A 97 2.16 20.78 13.31
C GLY A 97 3.23 20.54 12.24
N GLN A 98 4.27 19.75 12.55
CA GLN A 98 5.36 19.44 11.62
C GLN A 98 5.08 18.15 10.84
N VAL A 99 5.90 17.89 9.83
CA VAL A 99 5.82 16.66 9.02
C VAL A 99 5.90 15.45 9.95
N ALA A 100 4.96 14.51 9.78
CA ALA A 100 4.97 13.29 10.58
C ALA A 100 6.26 12.50 10.36
N SER A 101 6.84 11.99 11.44
CA SER A 101 8.06 11.18 11.34
C SER A 101 7.78 9.88 10.57
N PRO A 102 8.80 9.31 9.89
CA PRO A 102 8.64 8.08 9.12
C PRO A 102 8.05 6.92 9.92
N LEU A 103 8.41 6.80 11.20
CA LEU A 103 7.87 5.76 12.09
C LEU A 103 6.37 5.95 12.36
N LYS A 104 5.91 7.19 12.56
CA LYS A 104 4.48 7.49 12.73
C LYS A 104 3.71 7.19 11.44
N CYS A 105 4.29 7.53 10.29
CA CYS A 105 3.72 7.18 8.98
C CYS A 105 3.63 5.67 8.78
N PHE A 106 4.66 4.91 9.17
CA PHE A 106 4.69 3.45 9.03
C PHE A 106 3.62 2.76 9.89
N ILE A 107 3.53 3.13 11.18
CA ILE A 107 2.49 2.60 12.08
C ILE A 107 1.10 2.87 11.50
N ARG A 108 0.85 4.10 11.06
CA ARG A 108 -0.42 4.45 10.42
C ARG A 108 -0.69 3.62 9.16
N ASN A 109 0.34 3.36 8.35
CA ASN A 109 0.19 2.59 7.12
C ASN A 109 -0.08 1.10 7.36
N ILE A 110 0.40 0.51 8.46
CA ILE A 110 0.01 -0.85 8.89
C ILE A 110 -1.49 -0.89 9.18
N PHE A 111 -2.01 0.11 9.90
CA PHE A 111 -3.43 0.25 10.19
C PHE A 111 -4.26 0.70 8.97
N CYS A 112 -3.65 0.95 7.81
CA CYS A 112 -4.36 1.32 6.59
C CYS A 112 -5.33 0.23 6.10
N ILE A 113 -5.24 -1.01 6.59
CA ILE A 113 -6.25 -2.05 6.30
C ILE A 113 -7.59 -1.72 6.98
N ILE A 114 -7.55 -1.05 8.14
CA ILE A 114 -8.71 -0.64 8.93
C ILE A 114 -9.26 0.73 8.46
N TRP A 115 -8.79 1.23 7.31
CA TRP A 115 -9.24 2.50 6.73
C TRP A 115 -10.78 2.64 6.58
N PRO A 116 -11.59 1.60 6.27
CA PRO A 116 -13.04 1.80 6.14
C PRO A 116 -13.68 2.13 7.49
N VAL A 117 -13.12 1.61 8.59
CA VAL A 117 -13.58 1.91 9.94
C VAL A 117 -13.22 3.35 10.31
N GLU A 118 -12.04 3.83 9.93
CA GLU A 118 -11.66 5.25 10.12
C GLU A 118 -12.66 6.18 9.42
N VAL A 119 -13.15 5.79 8.24
CA VAL A 119 -14.12 6.57 7.45
C VAL A 119 -15.52 6.56 8.07
N ILE A 120 -15.94 5.46 8.70
CA ILE A 120 -17.24 5.38 9.39
C ILE A 120 -17.23 6.18 10.70
N VAL A 121 -16.07 6.25 11.37
CA VAL A 121 -15.93 6.86 12.70
C VAL A 121 -15.58 8.37 12.63
N THR A 122 -15.07 8.86 11.49
CA THR A 122 -14.68 10.27 11.26
C THR A 122 -15.82 11.11 10.68
#